data_AF-J0WS99-F1
#
_entry.id   AF-J0WS99-F1
#
_cell.length_a   1.000
_cell.length_b   1.000
_cell.length_c   1.000
_cell.angle_alpha   90.00
_cell.angle_beta   90.00
_cell.angle_gamma   90.00
#
_symmetry.space_group_name_H-M   'P 1'
#
loop_
_entity.id
_entity.type
_entity.pdbx_description
1 polymer ?
#
loop_
_entity_poly.entity_id
_entity_poly.type
_entity_poly.pdbx_seq_one_letter_code
_entity_poly.pdbx_strand_id
1 'polypeptide(L)'
;PPQWARLPADDEPGGTGTYPTISDLDTRAVLEFTADERPRCRCGWQSETSAKPSDIRRINCIVFACQRVYEKRIEVIACPNCPARFLQDAGPDLNSLGLFNYNNKRIVTHELLNQFSAMFTRVEMPFDAFAEIIRRQYSDSGCTTPFMSADVFLSTWFGFVRLQTNGHAFECTLCGPDPDVLVGDGISAGFDLKQLCDCLRPPTTVDE
;
A
#
# COMPACT_ATOMS: atom_id res chain seq x y z
N PRO A 1 6.62 6.28 -4.81
CA PRO A 1 6.42 5.68 -6.14
C PRO A 1 7.75 5.37 -6.88
N PRO A 2 7.76 4.38 -7.79
CA PRO A 2 8.84 4.22 -8.77
C PRO A 2 9.06 5.54 -9.53
N GLN A 3 10.26 5.78 -10.05
CA GLN A 3 10.57 7.03 -10.79
C GLN A 3 9.53 7.37 -11.87
N TRP A 4 9.01 6.36 -12.57
CA TRP A 4 8.02 6.52 -13.63
C TRP A 4 6.60 6.85 -13.15
N ALA A 5 6.33 6.83 -11.85
CA ALA A 5 5.02 7.18 -11.25
C ALA A 5 5.15 8.27 -10.17
N ARG A 6 6.25 9.03 -10.18
CA ARG A 6 6.45 10.14 -9.25
C ARG A 6 5.65 11.37 -9.68
N LEU A 7 5.21 12.12 -8.69
CA LEU A 7 4.65 13.44 -8.89
C LEU A 7 5.77 14.48 -8.97
N PRO A 8 5.54 15.63 -9.63
CA PRO A 8 6.49 16.74 -9.60
C PRO A 8 6.87 17.18 -8.16
N ALA A 9 5.93 17.04 -7.21
CA ALA A 9 6.17 17.30 -5.79
C ALA A 9 7.10 16.26 -5.12
N ASP A 10 7.25 15.06 -5.68
CA ASP A 10 8.17 14.04 -5.18
C ASP A 10 9.64 14.32 -5.55
N ASP A 11 9.88 15.23 -6.51
CA ASP A 11 11.21 15.60 -7.03
C ASP A 11 11.71 16.97 -6.51
N GLU A 12 10.95 17.66 -5.65
CA GLU A 12 11.41 18.89 -5.00
C GLU A 12 12.59 18.64 -4.02
N PRO A 13 13.44 19.65 -3.71
CA PRO A 13 14.50 19.51 -2.71
C PRO A 13 13.90 19.24 -1.31
N GLY A 14 13.83 17.96 -0.94
CA GLY A 14 13.12 17.48 0.26
C GLY A 14 12.19 16.29 -0.02
N GLY A 15 11.79 16.10 -1.28
CA GLY A 15 11.22 14.86 -1.78
C GLY A 15 12.28 13.76 -1.76
N THR A 16 11.93 12.60 -1.19
CA THR A 16 12.83 11.44 -1.07
C THR A 16 13.08 10.82 -2.45
N GLY A 17 13.90 11.49 -3.28
CA GLY A 17 14.19 11.16 -4.67
C GLY A 17 14.92 9.82 -4.86
N THR A 18 15.33 9.16 -3.78
CA THR A 18 15.74 7.76 -3.75
C THR A 18 15.24 7.19 -2.43
N TYR A 19 14.41 6.15 -2.47
CA TYR A 19 14.02 5.47 -1.24
C TYR A 19 15.27 4.87 -0.60
N PRO A 20 15.47 5.02 0.71
CA PRO A 20 16.59 4.37 1.38
C PRO A 20 16.52 2.87 1.06
N THR A 21 17.62 2.32 0.55
CA THR A 21 17.78 0.89 0.32
C THR A 21 17.53 0.18 1.65
N ILE A 22 16.91 -1.01 1.61
CA ILE A 22 16.50 -1.85 2.77
C ILE A 22 17.57 -1.99 3.89
N SER A 23 18.85 -1.68 3.63
CA SER A 23 19.94 -1.67 4.60
C SER A 23 19.64 -0.94 5.93
N ASP A 24 18.77 0.08 5.94
CA ASP A 24 18.41 0.81 7.17
C ASP A 24 17.34 0.11 8.02
N LEU A 25 16.59 -0.83 7.43
CA LEU A 25 15.57 -1.61 8.17
C LEU A 25 16.21 -2.60 9.12
N ASP A 26 17.35 -3.19 8.78
CA ASP A 26 18.02 -4.16 9.64
C ASP A 26 18.44 -3.55 10.98
N THR A 27 18.95 -2.31 10.96
CA THR A 27 19.44 -1.61 12.15
C THR A 27 18.34 -0.99 13.01
N ARG A 28 17.20 -0.62 12.42
CA ARG A 28 16.08 0.00 13.14
C ARG A 28 15.26 -1.05 13.87
N ALA A 29 15.29 -1.06 15.20
CA ALA A 29 14.43 -1.95 16.00
C ALA A 29 12.99 -1.44 16.15
N VAL A 30 12.79 -0.13 16.06
CA VAL A 30 11.50 0.55 16.24
C VAL A 30 11.27 1.52 15.08
N LEU A 31 10.05 1.52 14.57
CA LEU A 31 9.52 2.47 13.59
C LEU A 31 8.82 3.59 14.38
N GLU A 32 9.53 4.70 14.54
CA GLU A 32 9.14 5.82 15.39
C GLU A 32 8.43 6.90 14.58
N PHE A 33 7.66 7.76 15.26
CA PHE A 33 7.16 8.98 14.65
C PHE A 33 8.32 9.91 14.29
N THR A 34 8.30 10.51 13.10
CA THR A 34 9.19 11.64 12.80
C THR A 34 8.70 12.91 13.50
N ALA A 35 9.58 13.89 13.74
CA ALA A 35 9.29 15.04 14.61
C ALA A 35 8.00 15.82 14.22
N ASP A 36 7.74 15.93 12.92
CA ASP A 36 6.61 16.67 12.36
C ASP A 36 5.44 15.77 11.93
N GLU A 37 5.50 14.48 12.26
CA GLU A 37 4.52 13.51 11.82
C GLU A 37 3.26 13.54 12.67
N ARG A 38 2.13 13.68 11.97
CA ARG A 38 0.81 13.66 12.58
C ARG A 38 0.25 12.24 12.52
N PRO A 39 -0.06 11.60 13.68
CA PRO A 39 -0.66 10.28 13.70
C PRO A 39 -1.91 10.17 12.84
N ARG A 40 -2.01 9.11 12.05
CA ARG A 40 -3.16 8.81 11.18
C ARG A 40 -3.76 7.46 11.53
N CYS A 41 -5.07 7.40 11.63
CA CYS A 41 -5.81 6.17 11.82
C CYS A 41 -6.54 5.76 10.53
N ARG A 42 -6.74 4.45 10.36
CA ARG A 42 -7.49 3.87 9.24
C ARG A 42 -8.94 4.40 9.13
N CYS A 43 -9.54 4.87 10.22
CA CYS A 43 -10.88 5.46 10.19
C CYS A 43 -10.93 6.86 9.52
N GLY A 44 -9.79 7.40 9.09
CA GLY A 44 -9.67 8.73 8.52
C GLY A 44 -9.35 9.82 9.55
N TRP A 45 -9.30 9.49 10.84
CA TRP A 45 -8.85 10.44 11.86
C TRP A 45 -7.36 10.74 11.72
N GLN A 46 -7.04 12.03 11.78
CA GLN A 46 -5.67 12.53 11.82
C GLN A 46 -5.54 13.49 13.00
N SER A 47 -4.44 13.37 13.74
CA SER A 47 -4.12 14.32 14.81
C SER A 47 -3.79 15.70 14.23
N GLU A 48 -4.19 16.77 14.93
CA GLU A 48 -3.82 18.14 14.58
C GLU A 48 -2.34 18.44 14.89
N THR A 49 -1.78 17.71 15.87
CA THR A 49 -0.42 17.90 16.39
C THR A 49 0.36 16.58 16.38
N SER A 50 1.68 16.67 16.46
CA SER A 50 2.55 15.49 16.60
C SER A 50 2.23 14.70 17.87
N ALA A 51 2.55 13.40 17.88
CA ALA A 51 2.29 12.54 19.03
C ALA A 51 3.05 13.04 20.28
N LYS A 52 2.34 13.15 21.40
CA LYS A 52 2.98 13.46 22.69
C LYS A 52 3.67 12.20 23.22
N PRO A 53 4.89 12.29 23.79
CA PRO A 53 5.59 11.13 24.33
C PRO A 53 4.80 10.33 25.38
N SER A 54 3.89 10.98 26.13
CA SER A 54 3.03 10.32 27.13
C SER A 54 2.00 9.37 26.53
N ASP A 55 1.60 9.60 25.27
CA ASP A 55 0.48 8.91 24.62
C ASP A 55 0.98 7.81 23.68
N ILE A 56 2.30 7.79 23.40
CA ILE A 56 2.94 6.83 22.52
C ILE A 56 3.04 5.47 23.20
N ARG A 57 2.53 4.46 22.50
CA ARG A 57 2.71 3.04 22.83
C ARG A 57 3.43 2.34 21.69
N ARG A 58 4.17 1.29 22.04
CA ARG A 58 4.90 0.46 21.06
C ARG A 58 4.18 -0.87 20.89
N ILE A 59 3.84 -1.22 19.66
CA ILE A 59 3.23 -2.50 19.32
C ILE A 59 4.11 -3.28 18.36
N ASN A 60 3.97 -4.61 18.32
CA ASN A 60 4.68 -5.46 17.37
C ASN A 60 4.06 -5.33 15.97
N CYS A 61 4.91 -5.35 14.96
CA CYS A 61 4.54 -5.28 13.55
C CYS A 61 5.49 -6.14 12.70
N ILE A 62 5.03 -6.47 11.50
CA ILE A 62 5.79 -7.22 10.50
C ILE A 62 5.96 -6.32 9.28
N VAL A 63 7.20 -6.15 8.86
CA VAL A 63 7.57 -5.47 7.61
C VAL A 63 7.82 -6.52 6.54
N PHE A 64 7.00 -6.55 5.50
CA PHE A 64 7.13 -7.46 4.37
C PHE A 64 8.02 -6.82 3.30
N ALA A 65 9.12 -7.49 2.95
CA ALA A 65 10.00 -7.17 1.83
C ALA A 65 10.01 -8.29 0.80
N CYS A 66 10.78 -8.16 -0.29
CA CYS A 66 10.80 -9.13 -1.38
C CYS A 66 11.37 -10.50 -0.98
N GLN A 67 12.41 -10.52 -0.16
CA GLN A 67 13.12 -11.76 0.17
C GLN A 67 12.79 -12.32 1.55
N ARG A 68 12.35 -11.49 2.48
CA ARG A 68 12.06 -11.88 3.87
C ARG A 68 11.09 -10.91 4.53
N VAL A 69 10.69 -11.26 5.74
CA VAL A 69 10.04 -10.33 6.66
C VAL A 69 11.01 -9.79 7.70
N TYR A 70 10.67 -8.63 8.26
CA TYR A 70 11.33 -8.09 9.44
C TYR A 70 10.32 -7.92 10.58
N GLU A 71 10.59 -8.57 11.70
CA GLU A 71 9.83 -8.36 12.93
C GLU A 71 10.33 -7.09 13.62
N LYS A 72 9.43 -6.14 13.82
CA LYS A 72 9.76 -4.80 14.33
C LYS A 72 8.72 -4.34 15.34
N ARG A 73 9.01 -3.23 16.02
CA ARG A 73 8.00 -2.48 16.77
C ARG A 73 7.67 -1.18 16.06
N ILE A 74 6.46 -0.68 16.24
CA ILE A 74 6.02 0.62 15.72
C ILE A 74 5.40 1.43 16.84
N GLU A 75 5.63 2.74 16.80
CA GLU A 75 4.98 3.71 17.67
C GLU A 75 3.59 4.05 17.18
N VAL A 76 2.62 4.01 18.09
CA VAL A 76 1.23 4.33 17.79
C VAL A 76 0.60 5.08 18.97
N ILE A 77 -0.52 5.75 18.73
CA ILE A 77 -1.37 6.33 19.78
C ILE A 77 -2.80 5.79 19.65
N ALA A 78 -3.57 5.80 20.74
CA ALA A 78 -4.96 5.39 20.69
C ALA A 78 -5.77 6.36 19.80
N CYS A 79 -6.56 5.82 18.87
CA CYS A 79 -7.42 6.67 18.05
C CYS A 79 -8.67 7.11 18.86
N PRO A 80 -8.97 8.42 18.98
CA PRO A 80 -10.13 8.90 19.73
C PRO A 80 -11.47 8.61 19.02
N ASN A 81 -11.46 8.48 17.69
CA ASN A 81 -12.67 8.21 16.91
C ASN A 81 -13.05 6.73 16.88
N CYS A 82 -12.09 5.82 17.11
CA CYS A 82 -12.35 4.40 17.06
C CYS A 82 -12.80 3.89 18.43
N PRO A 83 -13.90 3.12 18.50
CA PRO A 83 -14.31 2.46 19.73
C PRO A 83 -13.19 1.57 20.28
N ALA A 84 -12.95 1.62 21.60
CA ALA A 84 -11.88 0.86 22.26
C ALA A 84 -11.91 -0.64 21.96
N ARG A 85 -13.11 -1.22 21.72
CA ARG A 85 -13.28 -2.63 21.35
C ARG A 85 -12.58 -3.03 20.04
N PHE A 86 -12.36 -2.09 19.13
CA PHE A 86 -11.74 -2.35 17.83
C PHE A 86 -10.21 -2.20 17.86
N LEU A 87 -9.65 -1.68 18.96
CA LEU A 87 -8.21 -1.53 19.19
C LEU A 87 -7.47 -0.93 17.98
N GLN A 88 -8.11 0.04 17.32
CA GLN A 88 -7.50 0.76 16.21
C GLN A 88 -6.60 1.84 16.79
N ASP A 89 -5.35 1.83 16.34
CA ASP A 89 -4.38 2.84 16.71
C ASP A 89 -4.10 3.76 15.51
N ALA A 90 -3.66 4.99 15.81
CA ALA A 90 -3.09 5.88 14.83
C ALA A 90 -1.56 5.73 14.85
N GLY A 91 -0.96 5.50 13.68
CA GLY A 91 0.47 5.29 13.53
C GLY A 91 1.13 6.31 12.59
N PRO A 92 2.45 6.19 12.39
CA PRO A 92 3.21 6.96 11.40
C PRO A 92 2.89 6.50 9.97
N ASP A 93 3.10 7.38 9.02
CA ASP A 93 2.99 7.17 7.57
C ASP A 93 4.15 6.33 7.02
N LEU A 94 5.37 6.53 7.56
CA LEU A 94 6.61 5.80 7.23
C LEU A 94 7.14 5.97 5.79
N ASN A 95 6.58 6.87 4.98
CA ASN A 95 7.02 7.11 3.60
C ASN A 95 8.52 7.47 3.50
N SER A 96 9.04 8.24 4.45
CA SER A 96 10.47 8.61 4.48
C SER A 96 11.42 7.42 4.63
N LEU A 97 10.92 6.30 5.14
CA LEU A 97 11.66 5.03 5.26
C LEU A 97 11.43 4.11 4.06
N GLY A 98 10.69 4.54 3.04
CA GLY A 98 10.29 3.70 1.92
C GLY A 98 9.34 2.56 2.34
N LEU A 99 8.49 2.80 3.34
CA LEU A 99 7.54 1.85 3.86
C LEU A 99 6.11 2.36 3.72
N PHE A 100 5.22 1.43 3.41
CA PHE A 100 3.78 1.65 3.39
C PHE A 100 3.15 1.01 4.62
N ASN A 101 2.56 1.84 5.48
CA ASN A 101 1.84 1.38 6.66
C ASN A 101 0.38 1.00 6.33
N TYR A 102 0.09 -0.29 6.19
CA TYR A 102 -1.28 -0.75 5.88
C TYR A 102 -2.22 -0.69 7.08
N ASN A 103 -1.76 -1.09 8.28
CA ASN A 103 -2.61 -1.13 9.49
C ASN A 103 -1.84 -1.17 10.83
N ASN A 104 -0.63 -0.61 10.86
CA ASN A 104 0.34 -0.64 11.97
C ASN A 104 0.89 -2.04 12.32
N LYS A 105 0.20 -3.13 11.99
CA LYS A 105 0.67 -4.50 12.23
C LYS A 105 1.34 -5.12 11.01
N ARG A 106 0.90 -4.73 9.82
CA ARG A 106 1.42 -5.13 8.52
C ARG A 106 1.91 -3.89 7.82
N ILE A 107 3.21 -3.89 7.53
CA ILE A 107 3.90 -2.80 6.86
C ILE A 107 4.58 -3.43 5.66
N VAL A 108 4.59 -2.75 4.53
CA VAL A 108 5.15 -3.33 3.29
C VAL A 108 6.16 -2.36 2.71
N THR A 109 7.30 -2.87 2.25
CA THR A 109 8.29 -2.01 1.60
C THR A 109 7.74 -1.47 0.28
N HIS A 110 8.10 -0.22 -0.04
CA HIS A 110 7.82 0.35 -1.35
C HIS A 110 8.49 -0.47 -2.45
N GLU A 111 9.66 -1.06 -2.20
CA GLU A 111 10.31 -1.99 -3.13
C GLU A 111 9.38 -3.12 -3.56
N LEU A 112 8.76 -3.82 -2.60
CA LEU A 112 7.87 -4.94 -2.89
C LEU A 112 6.64 -4.50 -3.70
N LEU A 113 6.02 -3.38 -3.28
CA LEU A 113 4.84 -2.85 -3.93
C LEU A 113 5.14 -2.34 -5.34
N ASN A 114 6.29 -1.67 -5.51
CA ASN A 114 6.77 -1.17 -6.80
C ASN A 114 7.14 -2.30 -7.75
N GLN A 115 7.75 -3.37 -7.25
CA GLN A 115 8.05 -4.56 -8.03
C GLN A 115 6.76 -5.18 -8.58
N PHE A 116 5.74 -5.32 -7.75
CA PHE A 116 4.45 -5.79 -8.24
C PHE A 116 3.83 -4.82 -9.25
N SER A 117 3.81 -3.51 -8.98
CA SER A 117 3.29 -2.51 -9.94
C SER A 117 3.99 -2.60 -11.31
N ALA A 118 5.30 -2.83 -11.33
CA ALA A 118 6.06 -3.00 -12.57
C ALA A 118 5.66 -4.29 -13.31
N MET A 119 5.51 -5.41 -12.60
CA MET A 119 5.12 -6.68 -13.21
C MET A 119 3.65 -6.67 -13.67
N PHE A 120 2.78 -6.05 -12.89
CA PHE A 120 1.37 -5.85 -13.21
C PHE A 120 1.22 -5.03 -14.49
N THR A 121 1.92 -3.90 -14.61
CA THR A 121 1.80 -3.01 -15.78
C THR A 121 2.54 -3.48 -17.03
N ARG A 122 3.52 -4.38 -16.91
CA ARG A 122 4.35 -4.82 -18.05
C ARG A 122 4.02 -6.21 -18.57
N VAL A 123 3.60 -7.12 -17.70
CA VAL A 123 3.38 -8.53 -18.06
C VAL A 123 2.07 -9.08 -17.48
N GLU A 124 1.14 -8.20 -17.10
CA GLU A 124 -0.21 -8.54 -16.62
C GLU A 124 -0.21 -9.57 -15.47
N MET A 125 0.78 -9.45 -14.56
CA MET A 125 0.97 -10.44 -13.51
C MET A 125 -0.21 -10.49 -12.52
N PRO A 126 -0.86 -11.65 -12.33
CA PRO A 126 -1.90 -11.81 -11.32
C PRO A 126 -1.36 -11.75 -9.88
N PHE A 127 -2.19 -11.32 -8.93
CA PHE A 127 -1.84 -11.23 -7.52
C PHE A 127 -1.43 -12.58 -6.91
N ASP A 128 -2.17 -13.65 -7.21
CA ASP A 128 -1.83 -15.00 -6.72
C ASP A 128 -0.48 -15.48 -7.23
N ALA A 129 -0.20 -15.25 -8.52
CA ALA A 129 1.07 -15.62 -9.13
C ALA A 129 2.24 -14.84 -8.50
N PHE A 130 2.08 -13.53 -8.28
CA PHE A 130 3.11 -12.74 -7.61
C PHE A 130 3.30 -13.17 -6.15
N ALA A 131 2.22 -13.36 -5.39
CA ALA A 131 2.31 -13.82 -4.01
C ALA A 131 3.02 -15.18 -3.91
N GLU A 132 2.79 -16.08 -4.86
CA GLU A 132 3.49 -17.36 -4.96
C GLU A 132 4.99 -17.20 -5.27
N ILE A 133 5.36 -16.27 -6.17
CA ILE A 133 6.77 -15.95 -6.43
C ILE A 133 7.47 -15.50 -5.13
N ILE A 134 6.85 -14.60 -4.36
CA ILE A 134 7.42 -14.11 -3.10
C ILE A 134 7.52 -15.23 -2.05
N ARG A 135 6.53 -16.12 -1.95
CA ARG A 135 6.60 -17.29 -1.06
C ARG A 135 7.78 -18.21 -1.38
N ARG A 136 8.07 -18.41 -2.66
CA ARG A 136 9.25 -19.18 -3.10
C ARG A 136 10.54 -18.46 -2.72
N GLN A 137 10.62 -17.14 -2.95
CA GLN A 137 11.77 -16.33 -2.51
C GLN A 137 12.00 -16.39 -1.00
N TYR A 138 10.93 -16.40 -0.19
CA TYR A 138 11.02 -16.56 1.26
C TYR A 138 11.54 -17.94 1.65
N SER A 139 11.11 -18.98 0.94
CA SER A 139 11.60 -20.34 1.15
C SER A 139 13.09 -20.45 0.82
N ASP A 140 13.52 -19.86 -0.30
CA ASP A 140 14.92 -19.85 -0.74
C ASP A 140 15.83 -19.05 0.23
N SER A 141 15.29 -18.00 0.86
CA SER A 141 16.03 -17.18 1.83
C SER A 141 16.02 -17.75 3.25
N GLY A 142 15.32 -18.86 3.50
CA GLY A 142 15.15 -19.47 4.82
C GLY A 142 14.23 -18.68 5.76
N CYS A 143 13.39 -17.79 5.22
CA CYS A 143 12.41 -17.03 5.99
C CYS A 143 11.30 -17.97 6.50
N THR A 144 11.18 -18.11 7.82
CA THR A 144 10.19 -18.98 8.46
C THR A 144 8.78 -18.39 8.49
N THR A 145 8.68 -17.07 8.45
CA THR A 145 7.40 -16.37 8.44
C THR A 145 6.83 -16.37 7.02
N PRO A 146 5.59 -16.85 6.83
CA PRO A 146 4.98 -16.89 5.51
C PRO A 146 4.67 -15.50 4.98
N PHE A 147 4.71 -15.36 3.66
CA PHE A 147 4.15 -14.19 2.98
C PHE A 147 2.64 -14.09 3.21
N MET A 148 2.08 -12.90 3.08
CA MET A 148 0.64 -12.67 3.24
C MET A 148 -0.20 -13.42 2.17
N SER A 149 -1.50 -13.57 2.43
CA SER A 149 -2.43 -14.09 1.43
C SER A 149 -2.58 -13.12 0.26
N ALA A 150 -3.00 -13.62 -0.90
CA ALA A 150 -3.22 -12.79 -2.08
C ALA A 150 -4.27 -11.71 -1.83
N ASP A 151 -5.37 -12.01 -1.14
CA ASP A 151 -6.42 -11.02 -0.78
C ASP A 151 -5.89 -9.86 0.08
N VAL A 152 -5.00 -10.18 1.02
CA VAL A 152 -4.35 -9.17 1.86
C VAL A 152 -3.41 -8.33 1.01
N PHE A 153 -2.59 -8.98 0.17
CA PHE A 153 -1.67 -8.28 -0.71
C PHE A 153 -2.38 -7.36 -1.70
N LEU A 154 -3.46 -7.85 -2.33
CA LEU A 154 -4.39 -7.11 -3.19
C LEU A 154 -4.89 -5.85 -2.47
N SER A 155 -5.46 -6.01 -1.28
CA SER A 155 -5.98 -4.90 -0.47
C SER A 155 -4.90 -3.90 -0.09
N THR A 156 -3.70 -4.38 0.23
CA THR A 156 -2.55 -3.55 0.57
C THR A 156 -2.05 -2.77 -0.64
N TRP A 157 -1.92 -3.41 -1.79
CA TRP A 157 -1.46 -2.77 -3.02
C TRP A 157 -2.44 -1.71 -3.53
N PHE A 158 -3.75 -1.98 -3.54
CA PHE A 158 -4.74 -0.95 -3.87
C PHE A 158 -4.72 0.20 -2.85
N GLY A 159 -4.46 -0.07 -1.57
CA GLY A 159 -4.22 0.97 -0.57
C GLY A 159 -3.04 1.86 -0.94
N PHE A 160 -1.94 1.27 -1.41
CA PHE A 160 -0.75 1.98 -1.84
C PHE A 160 -0.94 2.78 -3.14
N VAL A 161 -1.56 2.19 -4.16
CA VAL A 161 -1.81 2.87 -5.44
C VAL A 161 -2.77 4.05 -5.27
N ARG A 162 -3.72 3.99 -4.34
CA ARG A 162 -4.59 5.15 -4.02
C ARG A 162 -3.83 6.37 -3.48
N LEU A 163 -2.62 6.19 -2.96
CA LEU A 163 -1.74 7.31 -2.56
C LEU A 163 -0.95 7.90 -3.72
N GLN A 164 -0.91 7.20 -4.87
CA GLN A 164 -0.24 7.66 -6.07
C GLN A 164 -1.27 8.42 -6.91
N THR A 165 -1.03 9.70 -7.14
CA THR A 165 -1.87 10.46 -8.06
C THR A 165 -1.53 10.00 -9.47
N ASN A 166 -2.32 9.08 -10.02
CA ASN A 166 -2.29 8.73 -11.44
C ASN A 166 -2.99 9.82 -12.26
N GLY A 167 -2.65 11.09 -12.00
CA GLY A 167 -3.15 12.23 -12.76
C GLY A 167 -2.75 12.00 -14.21
N HIS A 168 -3.74 11.82 -15.08
CA HIS A 168 -3.59 11.58 -16.52
C HIS A 168 -3.18 10.17 -16.95
N ALA A 169 -3.36 9.12 -16.14
CA ALA A 169 -3.18 7.76 -16.66
C ALA A 169 -4.17 7.47 -17.82
N PHE A 170 -5.34 8.11 -17.77
CA PHE A 170 -6.38 7.96 -18.77
C PHE A 170 -7.12 9.28 -18.98
N GLU A 171 -6.81 9.93 -20.10
CA GLU A 171 -7.52 11.11 -20.60
C GLU A 171 -8.29 10.70 -21.86
N CYS A 172 -9.61 10.80 -21.80
CA CYS A 172 -10.44 10.59 -22.98
C CYS A 172 -10.36 11.84 -23.85
N THR A 173 -10.02 11.70 -25.14
CA THR A 173 -9.92 12.85 -26.07
C THR A 173 -11.24 13.62 -26.25
N LEU A 174 -12.37 13.03 -25.84
CA LEU A 174 -13.69 13.66 -25.88
C LEU A 174 -14.19 14.11 -24.50
N CYS A 175 -13.81 13.38 -23.45
CA CYS A 175 -14.37 13.50 -22.10
C CYS A 175 -13.45 14.28 -21.16
N GLY A 176 -12.18 14.45 -21.53
CA GLY A 176 -11.15 15.01 -20.67
C GLY A 176 -10.57 13.99 -19.67
N PRO A 177 -9.87 14.47 -18.63
CA PRO A 177 -9.29 13.63 -17.60
C PRO A 177 -10.36 12.94 -16.75
N ASP A 178 -10.02 11.79 -16.15
CA ASP A 178 -10.87 11.05 -15.21
C ASP A 178 -12.24 10.62 -15.80
N PRO A 179 -12.28 9.85 -16.90
CA PRO A 179 -13.54 9.39 -17.47
C PRO A 179 -14.31 8.48 -16.50
N ASP A 180 -15.65 8.61 -16.48
CA ASP A 180 -16.54 7.80 -15.63
C ASP A 180 -16.36 6.29 -15.84
N VAL A 181 -15.92 5.87 -17.03
CA VAL A 181 -15.66 4.49 -17.39
C VAL A 181 -14.27 4.36 -17.99
N LEU A 182 -13.45 3.54 -17.34
CA LEU A 182 -12.14 3.15 -17.83
C LEU A 182 -12.19 1.76 -18.45
N VAL A 183 -11.90 1.65 -19.76
CA VAL A 183 -11.69 0.35 -20.41
C VAL A 183 -10.19 0.20 -20.65
N GLY A 184 -9.52 -0.47 -19.72
CA GLY A 184 -8.14 -0.93 -19.92
C GLY A 184 -8.15 -2.27 -20.67
N ASP A 185 -7.36 -2.40 -21.72
CA ASP A 185 -7.08 -3.71 -22.30
C ASP A 185 -6.24 -4.50 -21.29
N GLY A 186 -6.69 -5.71 -20.95
CA GLY A 186 -6.08 -6.55 -19.92
C GLY A 186 -6.60 -6.32 -18.49
N ILE A 187 -7.76 -6.90 -18.17
CA ILE A 187 -8.06 -7.74 -16.99
C ILE A 187 -9.56 -8.06 -17.01
N SER A 188 -9.91 -9.34 -17.01
CA SER A 188 -11.26 -9.78 -16.67
C SER A 188 -11.38 -9.80 -15.14
N ALA A 189 -12.07 -8.80 -14.57
CA ALA A 189 -12.46 -8.83 -13.16
C ALA A 189 -13.72 -9.70 -13.01
N GLY A 190 -13.58 -10.88 -12.41
CA GLY A 190 -14.72 -11.70 -12.02
C GLY A 190 -15.34 -11.16 -10.73
N PHE A 191 -16.60 -10.74 -10.78
CA PHE A 191 -17.36 -10.34 -9.59
C PHE A 191 -18.24 -11.50 -9.11
N ASP A 192 -18.46 -11.59 -7.79
CA ASP A 192 -19.48 -12.48 -7.23
C ASP A 192 -20.86 -12.05 -7.77
N LEU A 193 -21.72 -13.02 -8.12
CA LEU A 193 -23.09 -12.77 -8.61
C LEU A 193 -23.89 -11.83 -7.68
N LYS A 194 -23.56 -11.79 -6.39
CA LYS A 194 -24.20 -10.90 -5.40
C LYS A 194 -23.85 -9.42 -5.57
N GLN A 195 -22.81 -9.10 -6.34
CA GLN A 195 -22.40 -7.73 -6.68
C GLN A 195 -22.90 -7.28 -8.06
N LEU A 196 -23.62 -8.14 -8.79
CA LEU A 196 -24.40 -7.72 -9.95
C LEU A 196 -25.61 -6.92 -9.45
N CYS A 197 -25.52 -5.60 -9.57
CA CYS A 197 -26.66 -4.71 -9.52
C CYS A 197 -27.24 -4.51 -10.94
N ASP A 198 -28.53 -4.19 -11.04
CA ASP A 198 -29.26 -4.01 -12.31
C ASP A 198 -28.67 -2.94 -13.26
N CYS A 199 -27.66 -2.19 -12.79
CA CYS A 199 -26.95 -1.16 -13.54
C CYS A 199 -25.72 -1.66 -14.32
N LEU A 200 -25.25 -2.90 -14.11
CA LEU A 200 -24.16 -3.49 -14.89
C LEU A 200 -24.71 -4.14 -16.16
N ARG A 201 -24.46 -3.52 -17.32
CA ARG A 201 -24.73 -4.10 -18.64
C ARG A 201 -23.42 -4.48 -19.32
N PRO A 202 -23.36 -5.65 -20.01
CA PRO A 202 -22.18 -5.99 -20.79
C PRO A 202 -21.93 -4.90 -21.86
N PRO A 203 -20.67 -4.47 -22.05
CA PRO A 203 -20.34 -3.36 -22.96
C PRO A 203 -20.55 -3.71 -24.44
N THR A 204 -20.78 -4.98 -24.75
CA THR A 204 -21.11 -5.46 -26.09
C THR A 204 -22.30 -6.42 -26.01
N THR A 205 -23.39 -6.06 -26.68
CA THR A 205 -24.43 -7.01 -27.06
C THR A 205 -24.11 -7.49 -28.46
N VAL A 206 -24.17 -8.80 -28.70
CA VAL A 206 -24.15 -9.35 -30.06
C VAL A 206 -25.48 -9.01 -30.70
N ASP A 207 -25.45 -8.27 -31.81
CA ASP A 207 -26.63 -8.08 -32.65
C ASP A 207 -26.99 -9.43 -33.29
N GLU A 208 -28.28 -9.80 -33.27
CA GLU A 208 -28.82 -10.98 -33.99
C GLU A 208 -28.88 -10.76 -35.50
#